data_AF-A0A6P4YAG0-F1
#
_entry.id   AF-A0A6P4YAG0-F1
#
_cell.length_a   1.000
_cell.length_b   1.000
_cell.length_c   1.000
_cell.angle_alpha   90.00
_cell.angle_beta   90.00
_cell.angle_gamma   90.00
#
_symmetry.space_group_name_H-M   'P 1'
#
loop_
_entity.id
_entity.type
_entity.pdbx_description
1 polymer ?
#
loop_
_entity_poly.entity_id
_entity_poly.type
_entity_poly.pdbx_seq_one_letter_code
_entity_poly.pdbx_strand_id
1 'polypeptide(L)'
;MMFSPDGDLDILSEDGEFAAKLSRSGPPPYGYAGQQRTEAPQTTTDSHESDAESPRSWSSVLSPSRVRVGVSSWLETGKQLSSRVHALVKDTTAVSPASPVKVETDAPLTAEDVPVSPQLMKSVALAFRRQEEINKANANLCRLNYAVNVANYVKHKQVEQAVVQGQKQLWKLNNRVHHQAETIGHLQDGVRNLSTQVQLQKETAQRMKNSIDAQQQLFSSTILENRMELERQQSLLAKQQAAMDHLIRQKLKHDFFVDSGLLVGTVWFVNSLLVDYPLKTVLVFVPRTKLRNWLRQATKALLVLQMMGLLKSWSVRCGLHNSVGSLLPYIQHASTVAMAKLQELRAVRVWRRRPALPPDQGDDDDADRPPQTALNLC
;
A
#
# COMPACT_ATOMS: atom_id res chain seq x y z
N MET A 1 -38.34 -36.85 -53.89
CA MET A 1 -39.33 -35.81 -54.24
C MET A 1 -40.67 -36.24 -53.68
N MET A 2 -41.12 -35.61 -52.60
CA MET A 2 -42.50 -35.22 -52.34
C MET A 2 -42.51 -34.48 -51.00
N PHE A 3 -42.96 -33.23 -51.05
CA PHE A 3 -43.16 -32.32 -49.93
C PHE A 3 -44.42 -32.70 -49.16
N SER A 4 -44.42 -32.50 -47.85
CA SER A 4 -45.59 -31.93 -47.17
C SER A 4 -45.08 -30.98 -46.07
N PRO A 5 -45.45 -29.69 -46.12
CA PRO A 5 -45.21 -28.72 -45.07
C PRO A 5 -46.40 -28.72 -44.11
N ASP A 6 -46.14 -28.61 -42.81
CA ASP A 6 -46.99 -27.98 -41.79
C ASP A 6 -46.31 -28.24 -40.44
N GLY A 7 -45.95 -27.17 -39.75
CA GLY A 7 -45.18 -27.21 -38.52
C GLY A 7 -45.13 -25.82 -37.93
N ASP A 8 -46.20 -25.52 -37.20
CA ASP A 8 -46.54 -24.25 -36.58
C ASP A 8 -45.43 -23.67 -35.68
N LEU A 9 -45.33 -22.35 -35.75
CA LEU A 9 -44.56 -21.48 -34.87
C LEU A 9 -45.36 -21.24 -33.58
N ASP A 10 -45.07 -22.01 -32.54
CA ASP A 10 -45.44 -21.65 -31.17
C ASP A 10 -44.32 -20.81 -30.55
N ILE A 11 -44.57 -19.50 -30.52
CA ILE A 11 -43.86 -18.51 -29.72
C ILE A 11 -44.66 -18.29 -28.43
N LEU A 12 -44.24 -18.96 -27.36
CA LEU A 12 -44.52 -18.62 -25.96
C LEU A 12 -43.26 -19.02 -25.16
N SER A 13 -42.41 -18.09 -24.73
CA SER A 13 -42.54 -17.32 -23.50
C SER A 13 -42.72 -18.21 -22.27
N GLU A 14 -41.62 -18.71 -21.72
CA GLU A 14 -41.53 -18.98 -20.29
C GLU A 14 -40.21 -18.46 -19.73
N ASP A 15 -40.39 -17.66 -18.68
CA ASP A 15 -39.41 -16.94 -17.92
C ASP A 15 -38.54 -17.88 -17.06
N GLY A 16 -37.30 -17.45 -16.87
CA GLY A 16 -36.52 -17.50 -15.63
C GLY A 16 -36.67 -18.68 -14.68
N GLU A 17 -35.66 -19.55 -14.63
CA GLU A 17 -35.11 -20.11 -13.39
C GLU A 17 -33.83 -20.93 -13.63
N PHE A 18 -32.70 -20.27 -13.91
CA PHE A 18 -31.39 -20.94 -13.94
C PHE A 18 -30.28 -20.04 -13.40
N ALA A 19 -30.41 -19.59 -12.15
CA ALA A 19 -29.33 -18.94 -11.41
C ALA A 19 -29.37 -19.27 -9.91
N ALA A 20 -29.53 -20.54 -9.55
CA ALA A 20 -29.41 -20.99 -8.17
C ALA A 20 -28.87 -22.43 -8.08
N LYS A 21 -27.61 -22.65 -8.48
CA LYS A 21 -26.92 -23.94 -8.24
C LYS A 21 -25.39 -23.85 -8.23
N LEU A 22 -24.82 -22.90 -7.49
CA LEU A 22 -23.41 -22.94 -7.08
C LEU A 22 -23.28 -22.47 -5.63
N SER A 23 -23.80 -23.26 -4.71
CA SER A 23 -23.52 -23.17 -3.27
C SER A 23 -23.59 -24.57 -2.67
N ARG A 24 -22.55 -25.37 -2.92
CA ARG A 24 -22.26 -26.59 -2.16
C ARG A 24 -20.86 -27.11 -2.50
N SER A 25 -19.85 -26.63 -1.78
CA SER A 25 -18.72 -27.47 -1.37
C SER A 25 -18.19 -26.93 -0.05
N GLY A 26 -18.51 -27.66 1.02
CA GLY A 26 -17.91 -27.44 2.33
C GLY A 26 -16.49 -27.97 2.39
N PRO A 27 -15.72 -27.59 3.42
CA PRO A 27 -14.33 -28.04 3.60
C PRO A 27 -14.28 -29.43 4.22
N PRO A 28 -13.20 -30.19 3.97
CA PRO A 28 -12.61 -30.99 5.06
C PRO A 28 -11.06 -30.96 5.00
N PRO A 29 -10.33 -31.68 5.87
CA PRO A 29 -9.96 -31.21 7.20
C PRO A 29 -8.43 -31.22 7.42
N TYR A 30 -8.04 -30.77 8.62
CA TYR A 30 -6.73 -30.87 9.28
C TYR A 30 -5.85 -32.08 8.92
N GLY A 31 -4.54 -31.86 8.79
CA GLY A 31 -3.55 -32.95 8.76
C GLY A 31 -2.07 -32.59 8.58
N TYR A 32 -1.46 -32.05 9.65
CA TYR A 32 -0.08 -32.29 10.13
C TYR A 32 1.22 -31.94 9.35
N ALA A 33 2.17 -31.51 10.20
CA ALA A 33 3.62 -31.73 10.17
C ALA A 33 4.52 -30.78 9.33
N GLY A 34 4.88 -29.67 9.96
CA GLY A 34 6.26 -29.43 10.40
C GLY A 34 7.29 -29.06 9.33
N GLN A 35 7.74 -27.80 9.37
CA GLN A 35 9.16 -27.53 9.18
C GLN A 35 9.58 -26.23 9.88
N GLN A 36 10.50 -26.38 10.82
CA GLN A 36 11.29 -25.30 11.41
C GLN A 36 12.07 -24.59 10.30
N ARG A 37 12.00 -23.26 10.23
CA ARG A 37 13.17 -22.46 9.90
C ARG A 37 13.08 -21.05 10.48
N THR A 38 13.85 -20.88 11.54
CA THR A 38 14.38 -19.63 12.08
C THR A 38 15.08 -18.82 10.98
N GLU A 39 14.58 -17.62 10.65
CA GLU A 39 15.40 -16.51 10.15
C GLU A 39 14.86 -15.17 10.68
N ALA A 40 15.80 -14.28 10.96
CA ALA A 40 15.75 -13.15 11.90
C ALA A 40 14.85 -11.97 11.47
N PRO A 41 14.40 -11.14 12.42
CA PRO A 41 13.69 -9.91 12.10
C PRO A 41 14.68 -8.81 11.70
N GLN A 42 14.60 -8.32 10.47
CA GLN A 42 15.18 -7.03 10.09
C GLN A 42 14.34 -5.91 10.70
N THR A 43 14.92 -5.26 11.70
CA THR A 43 14.46 -4.01 12.30
C THR A 43 14.74 -2.86 11.34
N THR A 44 13.74 -2.44 10.57
CA THR A 44 13.72 -1.09 9.97
C THR A 44 13.13 -0.15 11.00
N THR A 45 14.02 0.47 11.78
CA THR A 45 13.73 1.64 12.62
C THR A 45 13.62 2.87 11.72
N ASP A 46 12.41 3.14 11.22
CA ASP A 46 12.07 4.48 10.75
C ASP A 46 11.67 5.30 11.96
N SER A 47 12.64 6.09 12.43
CA SER A 47 12.48 7.12 13.45
C SER A 47 11.62 8.25 12.88
N HIS A 48 10.30 8.14 13.09
CA HIS A 48 9.39 9.27 12.93
C HIS A 48 9.63 10.23 14.10
N GLU A 49 10.41 11.26 13.82
CA GLU A 49 10.63 12.46 14.60
C GLU A 49 9.27 13.05 14.99
N SER A 50 8.89 12.77 16.24
CA SER A 50 7.66 13.26 16.84
C SER A 50 8.06 14.44 17.71
N ASP A 51 7.73 15.64 17.24
CA ASP A 51 7.80 16.89 17.99
C ASP A 51 6.86 16.78 19.21
N ALA A 52 7.34 16.13 20.26
CA ALA A 52 6.69 16.10 21.55
C ALA A 52 6.99 17.44 22.24
N GLU A 53 6.02 18.36 22.18
CA GLU A 53 5.96 19.52 23.06
C GLU A 53 6.22 19.08 24.50
N SER A 54 7.36 19.52 25.02
CA SER A 54 7.83 19.23 26.38
C SER A 54 6.72 19.56 27.39
N PRO A 55 6.29 18.61 28.24
CA PRO A 55 5.25 18.86 29.22
C PRO A 55 5.76 19.90 30.21
N ARG A 56 5.18 21.11 30.11
CA ARG A 56 5.44 22.25 31.02
C ARG A 56 5.50 21.73 32.46
N SER A 57 6.67 21.83 33.08
CA SER A 57 6.93 21.25 34.39
C SER A 57 5.99 21.84 35.45
N TRP A 58 5.21 20.98 36.09
CA TRP A 58 4.20 21.31 37.10
C TRP A 58 4.80 21.73 38.47
N SER A 59 6.12 21.85 38.58
CA SER A 59 6.83 22.25 39.80
C SER A 59 6.55 23.69 40.26
N SER A 60 5.89 24.51 39.44
CA SER A 60 5.60 25.92 39.76
C SER A 60 4.30 26.16 40.55
N VAL A 61 3.39 25.18 40.63
CA VAL A 61 2.06 25.40 41.25
C VAL A 61 2.03 25.16 42.76
N LEU A 62 3.04 24.47 43.30
CA LEU A 62 3.16 24.18 44.75
C LEU A 62 4.42 24.82 45.36
N SER A 63 4.74 26.06 44.98
CA SER A 63 5.87 26.75 45.61
C SER A 63 5.54 27.08 47.09
N PRO A 64 6.30 26.57 48.08
CA PRO A 64 6.08 26.82 49.52
C PRO A 64 6.11 28.30 49.91
N SER A 65 6.63 29.15 49.02
CA SER A 65 6.72 30.60 49.14
C SER A 65 5.36 31.28 49.29
N ARG A 66 4.30 30.82 48.61
CA ARG A 66 2.96 31.44 48.73
C ARG A 66 2.27 31.17 50.06
N VAL A 67 2.54 30.02 50.69
CA VAL A 67 1.99 29.69 52.02
C VAL A 67 2.65 30.52 53.11
N ARG A 68 3.96 30.83 52.99
CA ARG A 68 4.67 31.69 53.96
C ARG A 68 4.15 33.13 54.01
N VAL A 69 3.72 33.69 52.87
CA VAL A 69 3.18 35.07 52.81
C VAL A 69 1.85 35.21 53.56
N GLY A 70 1.03 34.15 53.61
CA GLY A 70 -0.21 34.14 54.39
C GLY A 70 0.04 34.15 55.91
N VAL A 71 1.06 33.43 56.37
CA VAL A 71 1.38 33.28 57.80
C VAL A 71 2.01 34.56 58.40
N SER A 72 2.84 35.28 57.63
CA SER A 72 3.43 36.55 58.08
C SER A 72 2.40 37.67 58.19
N SER A 73 1.50 37.79 57.20
CA SER A 73 0.35 38.71 57.26
C SER A 73 -0.55 38.46 58.48
N TRP A 74 -0.71 37.18 58.86
CA TRP A 74 -1.46 36.74 60.03
C TRP A 74 -0.85 37.14 61.37
N LEU A 75 0.47 36.99 61.51
CA LEU A 75 1.20 37.45 62.70
C LEU A 75 1.08 38.97 62.88
N GLU A 76 1.08 39.70 61.77
CA GLU A 76 0.96 41.16 61.79
C GLU A 76 -0.46 41.63 62.18
N THR A 77 -1.50 40.97 61.65
CA THR A 77 -2.90 41.25 62.05
C THR A 77 -3.17 40.86 63.50
N GLY A 78 -2.59 39.77 64.00
CA GLY A 78 -2.66 39.39 65.41
C GLY A 78 -2.04 40.43 66.34
N LYS A 79 -0.89 41.01 65.97
CA LYS A 79 -0.26 42.12 66.70
C LYS A 79 -1.12 43.38 66.69
N GLN A 80 -1.73 43.72 65.55
CA GLN A 80 -2.63 44.88 65.45
C GLN A 80 -3.92 44.70 66.26
N LEU A 81 -4.44 43.47 66.36
CA LEU A 81 -5.61 43.20 67.19
C LEU A 81 -5.27 43.27 68.69
N SER A 82 -4.11 42.73 69.08
CA SER A 82 -3.59 42.85 70.45
C SER A 82 -3.38 44.32 70.85
N SER A 83 -2.82 45.14 69.95
CA SER A 83 -2.63 46.57 70.21
C SER A 83 -3.96 47.34 70.29
N ARG A 84 -4.95 46.99 69.46
CA ARG A 84 -6.30 47.57 69.53
C ARG A 84 -7.05 47.18 70.79
N VAL A 85 -6.92 45.95 71.25
CA VAL A 85 -7.50 45.51 72.53
C VAL A 85 -6.82 46.23 73.69
N HIS A 86 -5.49 46.39 73.65
CA HIS A 86 -4.76 47.20 74.63
C HIS A 86 -5.22 48.66 74.64
N ALA A 87 -5.45 49.26 73.46
CA ALA A 87 -5.97 50.61 73.33
C ALA A 87 -7.40 50.73 73.86
N LEU A 88 -8.28 49.77 73.52
CA LEU A 88 -9.66 49.75 74.00
C LEU A 88 -9.74 49.60 75.52
N VAL A 89 -8.90 48.76 76.12
CA VAL A 89 -8.80 48.63 77.59
C VAL A 89 -8.33 49.94 78.22
N LYS A 90 -7.38 50.64 77.58
CA LYS A 90 -6.86 51.94 78.03
C LYS A 90 -7.89 53.08 77.90
N ASP A 91 -8.72 53.06 76.87
CA ASP A 91 -9.80 54.04 76.68
C ASP A 91 -11.00 53.73 77.58
N THR A 92 -11.29 52.46 77.86
CA THR A 92 -12.37 52.07 78.78
C THR A 92 -12.01 52.38 80.25
N THR A 93 -10.72 52.46 80.60
CA THR A 93 -10.29 53.02 81.89
C THR A 93 -10.58 54.51 82.04
N ALA A 94 -10.84 55.24 80.94
CA ALA A 94 -11.21 56.66 80.97
C ALA A 94 -12.73 56.90 81.02
N VAL A 95 -13.57 55.92 80.66
CA VAL A 95 -15.02 56.16 80.43
C VAL A 95 -15.95 55.51 81.47
N SER A 96 -15.44 54.72 82.42
CA SER A 96 -16.28 54.21 83.52
C SER A 96 -15.76 54.66 84.89
N PRO A 97 -16.14 55.87 85.35
CA PRO A 97 -16.40 56.02 86.76
C PRO A 97 -17.61 55.12 87.03
N ALA A 98 -17.39 53.97 87.68
CA ALA A 98 -18.49 53.33 88.39
C ALA A 98 -19.16 54.44 89.19
N SER A 99 -20.43 54.72 88.91
CA SER A 99 -21.23 55.65 89.70
C SER A 99 -20.88 55.39 91.15
N PRO A 100 -20.30 56.35 91.89
CA PRO A 100 -20.21 56.19 93.32
C PRO A 100 -21.65 55.90 93.74
N VAL A 101 -21.87 54.77 94.40
CA VAL A 101 -23.11 54.56 95.13
C VAL A 101 -23.26 55.81 95.97
N LYS A 102 -24.14 56.73 95.54
CA LYS A 102 -24.56 57.85 96.35
C LYS A 102 -25.15 57.15 97.56
N VAL A 103 -24.39 57.16 98.65
CA VAL A 103 -24.95 56.92 99.97
C VAL A 103 -25.97 58.04 100.11
N GLU A 104 -27.21 57.67 99.85
CA GLU A 104 -28.39 58.49 100.01
C GLU A 104 -28.39 58.92 101.48
N THR A 105 -27.91 60.14 101.71
CA THR A 105 -27.97 60.83 103.00
C THR A 105 -29.41 61.27 103.24
N ASP A 106 -30.29 60.30 103.40
CA ASP A 106 -31.62 60.49 103.94
C ASP A 106 -31.59 60.16 105.43
N ALA A 107 -31.30 61.19 106.24
CA ALA A 107 -31.97 61.51 107.51
C ALA A 107 -31.06 62.39 108.39
N PRO A 108 -31.55 63.55 108.89
CA PRO A 108 -30.87 64.32 109.90
C PRO A 108 -31.11 63.66 111.27
N LEU A 109 -30.21 62.77 111.69
CA LEU A 109 -30.17 62.32 113.07
C LEU A 109 -29.39 63.35 113.89
N THR A 110 -30.17 64.08 114.68
CA THR A 110 -29.78 64.94 115.79
C THR A 110 -28.59 64.40 116.56
N ALA A 111 -27.64 65.30 116.79
CA ALA A 111 -26.44 65.10 117.59
C ALA A 111 -26.80 64.59 119.01
N GLU A 112 -26.40 63.36 119.30
CA GLU A 112 -26.17 62.90 120.66
C GLU A 112 -24.74 62.33 120.69
N ASP A 113 -23.90 62.98 121.50
CA ASP A 113 -22.46 62.77 121.64
C ASP A 113 -22.13 61.34 122.12
N VAL A 114 -22.06 60.40 121.19
CA VAL A 114 -21.29 59.18 121.38
C VAL A 114 -19.88 59.47 120.91
N PRO A 115 -18.84 59.35 121.78
CA PRO A 115 -17.46 59.59 121.38
C PRO A 115 -17.03 58.46 120.45
N VAL A 116 -17.30 58.64 119.15
CA VAL A 116 -16.79 57.76 118.11
C VAL A 116 -15.28 57.88 118.17
N SER A 117 -14.63 56.86 118.74
CA SER A 117 -13.18 56.83 118.90
C SER A 117 -12.53 57.19 117.56
N PRO A 118 -11.62 58.19 117.52
CA PRO A 118 -10.94 58.59 116.28
C PRO A 118 -10.14 57.44 115.66
N GLN A 119 -9.83 56.39 116.43
CA GLN A 119 -9.24 55.16 115.92
C GLN A 119 -10.23 54.31 115.11
N LEU A 120 -11.50 54.26 115.52
CA LEU A 120 -12.55 53.54 114.81
C LEU A 120 -12.80 54.19 113.44
N MET A 121 -12.93 55.53 113.40
CA MET A 121 -13.08 56.30 112.15
C MET A 121 -11.90 56.08 111.18
N LYS A 122 -10.66 56.04 111.69
CA LYS A 122 -9.48 55.71 110.87
C LYS A 122 -9.51 54.27 110.35
N SER A 123 -9.93 53.31 111.17
CA SER A 123 -10.03 51.90 110.76
C SER A 123 -11.10 51.68 109.69
N VAL A 124 -12.24 52.38 109.81
CA VAL A 124 -13.34 52.36 108.84
C VAL A 124 -12.90 53.02 107.53
N ALA A 125 -12.25 54.19 107.59
CA ALA A 125 -11.69 54.85 106.40
C ALA A 125 -10.62 53.98 105.70
N LEU A 126 -9.78 53.26 106.46
CA LEU A 126 -8.78 52.34 105.93
C LEU A 126 -9.44 51.11 105.28
N ALA A 127 -10.50 50.57 105.89
CA ALA A 127 -11.29 49.48 105.32
C ALA A 127 -11.96 49.89 104.00
N PHE A 128 -12.55 51.09 103.92
CA PHE A 128 -13.10 51.62 102.67
C PHE A 128 -12.04 51.78 101.58
N ARG A 129 -10.85 52.29 101.93
CA ARG A 129 -9.74 52.41 100.97
C ARG A 129 -9.26 51.05 100.46
N ARG A 130 -9.16 50.04 101.34
CA ARG A 130 -8.84 48.66 100.92
C ARG A 130 -9.94 48.07 100.05
N GLN A 131 -11.21 48.30 100.38
CA GLN A 131 -12.33 47.82 99.57
C GLN A 131 -12.35 48.48 98.20
N GLU A 132 -12.01 49.76 98.10
CA GLU A 132 -11.86 50.48 96.84
C GLU A 132 -10.72 49.91 96.00
N GLU A 133 -9.55 49.63 96.60
CA GLU A 133 -8.41 48.99 95.93
C GLU A 133 -8.77 47.57 95.46
N ILE A 134 -9.46 46.78 96.27
CA ILE A 134 -9.94 45.45 95.93
C ILE A 134 -10.98 45.51 94.81
N ASN A 135 -11.96 46.43 94.89
CA ASN A 135 -12.97 46.60 93.85
C ASN A 135 -12.35 47.05 92.53
N LYS A 136 -11.33 47.93 92.58
CA LYS A 136 -10.56 48.36 91.40
C LYS A 136 -9.74 47.23 90.80
N ALA A 137 -9.07 46.43 91.64
CA ALA A 137 -8.34 45.25 91.19
C ALA A 137 -9.26 44.20 90.58
N ASN A 138 -10.42 43.95 91.20
CA ASN A 138 -11.42 43.01 90.72
C ASN A 138 -12.05 43.47 89.40
N ALA A 139 -12.39 44.76 89.27
CA ALA A 139 -12.86 45.34 88.01
C ALA A 139 -11.81 45.20 86.90
N ASN A 140 -10.52 45.41 87.21
CA ASN A 140 -9.43 45.19 86.25
C ASN A 140 -9.27 43.72 85.86
N LEU A 141 -9.36 42.79 86.80
CA LEU A 141 -9.31 41.35 86.53
C LEU A 141 -10.49 40.90 85.66
N CYS A 142 -11.71 41.36 85.94
CA CYS A 142 -12.88 41.09 85.10
C CYS A 142 -12.70 41.59 83.66
N ARG A 143 -12.14 42.79 83.49
CA ARG A 143 -11.85 43.36 82.17
C ARG A 143 -10.78 42.56 81.42
N LEU A 144 -9.69 42.17 82.09
CA LEU A 144 -8.64 41.35 81.50
C LEU A 144 -9.16 39.97 81.12
N ASN A 145 -9.95 39.33 81.99
CA ASN A 145 -10.57 38.04 81.71
C ASN A 145 -11.50 38.15 80.48
N TYR A 146 -12.33 39.19 80.42
CA TYR A 146 -13.17 39.45 79.25
C TYR A 146 -12.35 39.66 77.97
N ALA A 147 -11.29 40.47 78.01
CA ALA A 147 -10.41 40.72 76.87
C ALA A 147 -9.71 39.45 76.38
N VAL A 148 -9.24 38.60 77.29
CA VAL A 148 -8.64 37.30 76.98
C VAL A 148 -9.68 36.36 76.37
N ASN A 149 -10.90 36.32 76.90
CA ASN A 149 -11.98 35.49 76.33
C ASN A 149 -12.38 35.94 74.93
N VAL A 150 -12.45 37.26 74.68
CA VAL A 150 -12.69 37.80 73.33
C VAL A 150 -11.54 37.47 72.39
N ALA A 151 -10.29 37.63 72.82
CA ALA A 151 -9.12 37.28 72.02
C ALA A 151 -9.08 35.79 71.68
N ASN A 152 -9.39 34.93 72.66
CA ASN A 152 -9.49 33.48 72.47
C ASN A 152 -10.63 33.12 71.51
N TYR A 153 -11.80 33.75 71.63
CA TYR A 153 -12.92 33.55 70.72
C TYR A 153 -12.56 33.95 69.28
N VAL A 154 -11.95 35.12 69.08
CA VAL A 154 -11.52 35.59 67.75
C VAL A 154 -10.49 34.63 67.16
N LYS A 155 -9.48 34.21 67.93
CA LYS A 155 -8.48 33.23 67.49
C LYS A 155 -9.14 31.90 67.13
N HIS A 156 -10.08 31.42 67.94
CA HIS A 156 -10.79 30.17 67.67
C HIS A 156 -11.60 30.27 66.37
N LYS A 157 -12.34 31.37 66.16
CA LYS A 157 -13.08 31.62 64.93
C LYS A 157 -12.19 31.74 63.69
N GLN A 158 -11.00 32.32 63.82
CA GLN A 158 -10.05 32.38 62.71
C GLN A 158 -9.48 31.00 62.36
N VAL A 159 -9.14 30.19 63.37
CA VAL A 159 -8.69 28.80 63.16
C VAL A 159 -9.80 27.97 62.52
N GLU A 160 -11.05 28.10 62.99
CA GLU A 160 -12.22 27.43 62.41
C GLU A 160 -12.38 27.80 60.93
N GLN A 161 -12.29 29.09 60.58
CA GLN A 161 -12.35 29.54 59.19
C GLN A 161 -11.20 28.99 58.34
N ALA A 162 -9.97 28.96 58.87
CA ALA A 162 -8.81 28.39 58.18
C ALA A 162 -8.98 26.89 57.93
N VAL A 163 -9.54 26.13 58.90
CA VAL A 163 -9.85 24.70 58.75
C VAL A 163 -10.91 24.49 57.69
N VAL A 164 -12.00 25.26 57.70
CA VAL A 164 -13.07 25.16 56.68
C VAL A 164 -12.53 25.48 55.27
N GLN A 165 -11.68 26.49 55.13
CA GLN A 165 -11.03 26.81 53.86
C GLN A 165 -10.07 25.69 53.42
N GLY A 166 -9.30 25.12 54.35
CA GLY A 166 -8.42 23.98 54.10
C GLY A 166 -9.19 22.74 53.62
N GLN A 167 -10.31 22.41 54.28
CA GLN A 167 -11.20 21.33 53.85
C GLN A 167 -11.75 21.57 52.44
N LYS A 168 -12.17 22.80 52.13
CA LYS A 168 -12.64 23.16 50.78
C LYS A 168 -11.53 23.01 49.74
N GLN A 169 -10.29 23.35 50.07
CA GLN A 169 -9.15 23.17 49.17
C GLN A 169 -8.80 21.69 48.97
N LEU A 170 -8.81 20.90 50.05
CA LEU A 170 -8.61 19.45 49.99
C LEU A 170 -9.68 18.78 49.14
N TRP A 171 -10.94 19.16 49.28
CA TRP A 171 -12.02 18.63 48.45
C TRP A 171 -11.83 18.97 46.97
N LYS A 172 -11.46 20.22 46.66
CA LYS A 172 -11.12 20.63 45.27
C LYS A 172 -9.91 19.90 44.72
N LEU A 173 -8.93 19.57 45.55
CA LEU A 173 -7.77 18.81 45.13
C LEU A 173 -8.16 17.35 44.87
N ASN A 174 -8.91 16.74 45.79
CA ASN A 174 -9.40 15.37 45.66
C ASN A 174 -10.21 15.18 44.37
N ASN A 175 -11.13 16.10 44.06
CA ASN A 175 -11.91 16.03 42.82
C ASN A 175 -11.03 16.15 41.57
N ARG A 176 -9.98 16.98 41.61
CA ARG A 176 -9.03 17.11 40.49
C ARG A 176 -8.19 15.85 40.31
N VAL A 177 -7.71 15.25 41.39
CA VAL A 177 -6.97 13.99 41.36
C VAL A 177 -7.86 12.86 40.83
N HIS A 178 -9.12 12.81 41.28
CA HIS A 178 -10.08 11.83 40.78
C HIS A 178 -10.33 11.99 39.27
N HIS A 179 -10.55 13.20 38.80
CA HIS A 179 -10.73 13.48 37.37
C HIS A 179 -9.47 13.16 36.54
N GLN A 180 -8.28 13.42 37.08
CA GLN A 180 -7.02 13.01 36.44
C GLN A 180 -6.88 11.49 36.38
N ALA A 181 -7.24 10.77 37.44
CA ALA A 181 -7.22 9.31 37.46
C ALA A 181 -8.20 8.72 36.42
N GLU A 182 -9.38 9.31 36.27
CA GLU A 182 -10.35 8.96 35.22
C GLU A 182 -9.79 9.21 33.82
N THR A 183 -9.17 10.37 33.60
CA THR A 183 -8.53 10.71 32.30
C THR A 183 -7.40 9.73 31.97
N ILE A 184 -6.57 9.37 32.96
CA ILE A 184 -5.51 8.37 32.78
C ILE A 184 -6.11 7.00 32.46
N GLY A 185 -7.23 6.62 33.08
CA GLY A 185 -7.97 5.41 32.76
C GLY A 185 -8.42 5.39 31.30
N HIS A 186 -9.04 6.47 30.82
CA HIS A 186 -9.45 6.59 29.42
C HIS A 186 -8.27 6.54 28.44
N LEU A 187 -7.14 7.18 28.78
CA LEU A 187 -5.94 7.11 27.96
C LEU A 187 -5.37 5.68 27.91
N GLN A 188 -5.36 4.97 29.04
CA GLN A 188 -4.90 3.59 29.11
C GLN A 188 -5.78 2.65 28.28
N ASP A 189 -7.09 2.84 28.33
CA ASP A 189 -8.03 2.07 27.49
C ASP A 189 -7.89 2.43 26.01
N GLY A 190 -7.65 3.71 25.70
CA GLY A 190 -7.33 4.16 24.34
C GLY A 190 -6.06 3.52 23.79
N VAL A 191 -4.99 3.46 24.59
CA VAL A 191 -3.72 2.79 24.20
C VAL A 191 -3.92 1.28 24.02
N ARG A 192 -4.73 0.63 24.86
CA ARG A 192 -5.07 -0.79 24.69
C ARG A 192 -5.84 -1.03 23.40
N ASN A 193 -6.85 -0.21 23.11
CA ASN A 193 -7.64 -0.29 21.89
C ASN A 193 -6.79 -0.02 20.64
N LEU A 194 -5.88 0.94 20.70
CA LEU A 194 -4.95 1.21 19.60
C LEU A 194 -4.00 0.03 19.38
N SER A 195 -3.49 -0.57 20.46
CA SER A 195 -2.63 -1.75 20.40
C SER A 195 -3.34 -2.95 19.76
N THR A 196 -4.59 -3.23 20.13
CA THR A 196 -5.38 -4.30 19.51
C THR A 196 -5.67 -4.01 18.03
N GLN A 197 -5.94 -2.76 17.66
CA GLN A 197 -6.15 -2.37 16.27
C GLN A 197 -4.88 -2.53 15.42
N VAL A 198 -3.71 -2.17 15.96
CA VAL A 198 -2.41 -2.37 15.30
C VAL A 198 -2.11 -3.86 15.13
N GLN A 199 -2.40 -4.68 16.15
CA GLN A 199 -2.25 -6.14 16.05
C GLN A 199 -3.13 -6.71 14.93
N LEU A 200 -4.40 -6.29 14.85
CA LEU A 200 -5.32 -6.70 13.80
C LEU A 200 -4.83 -6.26 12.40
N GLN A 201 -4.33 -5.02 12.27
CA GLN A 201 -3.76 -4.54 11.01
C GLN A 201 -2.50 -5.33 10.60
N LYS A 202 -1.67 -5.72 11.56
CA LYS A 202 -0.50 -6.56 11.29
C LYS A 202 -0.92 -7.94 10.79
N GLU A 203 -1.96 -8.54 11.37
CA GLU A 203 -2.50 -9.81 10.90
C GLU A 203 -3.11 -9.72 9.50
N THR A 204 -3.84 -8.65 9.19
CA THR A 204 -4.42 -8.46 7.84
C THR A 204 -3.34 -8.22 6.80
N ALA A 205 -2.31 -7.43 7.12
CA ALA A 205 -1.15 -7.22 6.26
C ALA A 205 -0.41 -8.54 6.00
N GLN A 206 -0.23 -9.37 7.03
CA GLN A 206 0.40 -10.69 6.87
C GLN A 206 -0.45 -11.63 6.00
N ARG A 207 -1.77 -11.66 6.19
CA ARG A 207 -2.67 -12.45 5.33
C ARG A 207 -2.64 -11.99 3.88
N MET A 208 -2.63 -10.68 3.66
CA MET A 208 -2.53 -10.09 2.32
C MET A 208 -1.20 -10.44 1.65
N LYS A 209 -0.09 -10.35 2.38
CA LYS A 209 1.23 -10.78 1.89
C LYS A 209 1.21 -12.25 1.47
N ASN A 210 0.72 -13.15 2.33
CA ASN A 210 0.63 -14.57 2.00
C ASN A 210 -0.27 -14.83 0.77
N SER A 211 -1.34 -14.05 0.60
CA SER A 211 -2.24 -14.11 -0.56
C SER A 211 -1.55 -13.66 -1.84
N ILE A 212 -0.76 -12.58 -1.79
CA ILE A 212 0.03 -12.08 -2.92
C ILE A 212 1.10 -13.10 -3.31
N ASP A 213 1.81 -13.67 -2.33
CA ASP A 213 2.83 -14.68 -2.58
C ASP A 213 2.23 -15.92 -3.26
N ALA A 214 1.04 -16.37 -2.82
CA ALA A 214 0.31 -17.46 -3.44
C ALA A 214 -0.14 -17.13 -4.88
N GLN A 215 -0.62 -15.91 -5.13
CA GLN A 215 -0.99 -15.45 -6.47
C GLN A 215 0.23 -15.37 -7.40
N GLN A 216 1.37 -14.91 -6.91
CA GLN A 216 2.61 -14.85 -7.68
C GLN A 216 3.09 -16.25 -8.07
N GLN A 217 2.98 -17.22 -7.15
CA GLN A 217 3.26 -18.62 -7.46
C GLN A 217 2.32 -19.17 -8.55
N LEU A 218 1.01 -18.89 -8.45
CA LEU A 218 0.04 -19.29 -9.47
C LEU A 218 0.36 -18.65 -10.84
N PHE A 219 0.66 -17.36 -10.89
CA PHE A 219 1.01 -16.70 -12.14
C PHE A 219 2.29 -17.28 -12.76
N SER A 220 3.32 -17.53 -11.96
CA SER A 220 4.55 -18.13 -12.46
C SER A 220 4.34 -19.54 -13.02
N SER A 221 3.49 -20.36 -12.39
CA SER A 221 3.15 -21.69 -12.91
C SER A 221 2.31 -21.60 -14.19
N THR A 222 1.32 -20.71 -14.26
CA THR A 222 0.50 -20.50 -15.46
C THR A 222 1.32 -19.94 -16.63
N ILE A 223 2.27 -19.04 -16.38
CA ILE A 223 3.18 -18.53 -17.44
C ILE A 223 4.05 -19.67 -17.97
N LEU A 224 4.56 -20.52 -17.10
CA LEU A 224 5.38 -21.67 -17.49
C LEU A 224 4.56 -22.68 -18.31
N GLU A 225 3.34 -22.99 -17.88
CA GLU A 225 2.41 -23.85 -18.62
C GLU A 225 2.08 -23.30 -20.01
N ASN A 226 1.76 -22.00 -20.10
CA ASN A 226 1.51 -21.34 -21.38
C ASN A 226 2.74 -21.36 -22.31
N ARG A 227 3.95 -21.17 -21.77
CA ARG A 227 5.18 -21.29 -22.56
C ARG A 227 5.36 -22.70 -23.11
N MET A 228 5.12 -23.73 -22.30
CA MET A 228 5.18 -25.12 -22.75
C MET A 228 4.13 -25.40 -23.84
N GLU A 229 2.89 -24.91 -23.70
CA GLU A 229 1.86 -25.12 -24.72
C GLU A 229 2.18 -24.36 -26.02
N LEU A 230 2.76 -23.16 -25.94
CA LEU A 230 3.22 -22.42 -27.11
C LEU A 230 4.34 -23.16 -27.85
N GLU A 231 5.34 -23.69 -27.13
CA GLU A 231 6.40 -24.53 -27.72
C GLU A 231 5.81 -25.80 -28.37
N ARG A 232 4.81 -26.41 -27.71
CA ARG A 232 4.09 -27.57 -28.24
C ARG A 232 3.37 -27.22 -29.54
N GLN A 233 2.65 -26.10 -29.59
CA GLN A 233 1.95 -25.63 -30.79
C GLN A 233 2.90 -25.29 -31.92
N GLN A 234 4.02 -24.61 -31.63
CA GLN A 234 5.08 -24.35 -32.62
C GLN A 234 5.63 -25.66 -33.21
N SER A 235 5.86 -26.67 -32.36
CA SER A 235 6.32 -27.98 -32.83
C SER A 235 5.29 -28.68 -33.73
N LEU A 236 3.99 -28.52 -33.45
CA LEU A 236 2.91 -29.06 -34.26
C LEU A 236 2.79 -28.31 -35.60
N LEU A 237 2.89 -26.98 -35.59
CA LEU A 237 2.90 -26.16 -36.81
C LEU A 237 4.10 -26.49 -37.69
N ALA A 238 5.28 -26.68 -37.12
CA ALA A 238 6.47 -27.11 -37.86
C ALA A 238 6.27 -28.48 -38.53
N LYS A 239 5.63 -29.43 -37.83
CA LYS A 239 5.27 -30.74 -38.39
C LYS A 239 4.24 -30.62 -39.52
N GLN A 240 3.23 -29.77 -39.36
CA GLN A 240 2.22 -29.52 -40.39
C GLN A 240 2.83 -28.84 -41.62
N GLN A 241 3.70 -27.85 -41.43
CA GLN A 241 4.43 -27.20 -42.52
C GLN A 241 5.29 -28.22 -43.28
N ALA A 242 6.03 -29.07 -42.57
CA ALA A 242 6.84 -30.13 -43.20
C ALA A 242 5.97 -31.13 -43.99
N ALA A 243 4.80 -31.49 -43.46
CA ALA A 243 3.84 -32.34 -44.16
C ALA A 243 3.24 -31.65 -45.41
N MET A 244 2.89 -30.36 -45.31
CA MET A 244 2.43 -29.56 -46.43
C MET A 244 3.50 -29.43 -47.51
N ASP A 245 4.76 -29.18 -47.14
CA ASP A 245 5.89 -29.13 -48.07
C ASP A 245 6.09 -30.46 -48.79
N HIS A 246 5.92 -31.59 -48.07
CA HIS A 246 5.97 -32.91 -48.69
C HIS A 246 4.83 -33.11 -49.71
N LEU A 247 3.59 -32.72 -49.36
CA LEU A 247 2.44 -32.79 -50.27
C LEU A 247 2.63 -31.88 -51.50
N ILE A 248 3.16 -30.67 -51.32
CA ILE A 248 3.47 -29.75 -52.43
C ILE A 248 4.51 -30.37 -53.35
N ARG A 249 5.61 -30.91 -52.81
CA ARG A 249 6.64 -31.60 -53.60
C ARG A 249 6.09 -32.82 -54.35
N GLN A 250 5.21 -33.59 -53.71
CA GLN A 250 4.57 -34.74 -54.34
C GLN A 250 3.65 -34.31 -55.49
N LYS A 251 2.84 -33.27 -55.30
CA LYS A 251 2.00 -32.69 -56.36
C LYS A 251 2.84 -32.16 -57.51
N LEU A 252 3.94 -31.45 -57.23
CA LEU A 252 4.87 -30.97 -58.26
C LEU A 252 5.52 -32.11 -59.05
N LYS A 253 5.95 -33.19 -58.38
CA LYS A 253 6.50 -34.38 -59.08
C LYS A 253 5.46 -35.01 -60.00
N HIS A 254 4.22 -35.17 -59.51
CA HIS A 254 3.13 -35.73 -60.27
C HIS A 254 2.81 -34.88 -61.50
N ASP A 255 2.62 -33.57 -61.31
CA ASP A 255 2.37 -32.64 -62.41
C ASP A 255 3.52 -32.62 -63.42
N PHE A 256 4.78 -32.71 -62.96
CA PHE A 256 5.95 -32.86 -63.84
C PHE A 256 5.91 -34.14 -64.68
N PHE A 257 5.54 -35.28 -64.09
CA PHE A 257 5.38 -36.53 -64.84
C PHE A 257 4.25 -36.44 -65.86
N VAL A 258 3.12 -35.82 -65.50
CA VAL A 258 1.99 -35.62 -66.41
C VAL A 258 2.37 -34.68 -67.56
N ASP A 259 2.97 -33.52 -67.27
CA ASP A 259 3.42 -32.56 -68.29
C ASP A 259 4.49 -33.18 -69.20
N SER A 260 5.43 -33.97 -68.66
CA SER A 260 6.44 -34.69 -69.45
C SER A 260 5.82 -35.76 -70.35
N GLY A 261 4.84 -36.52 -69.83
CA GLY A 261 4.08 -37.51 -70.59
C GLY A 261 3.26 -36.88 -71.71
N LEU A 262 2.59 -35.76 -71.43
CA LEU A 262 1.87 -34.97 -72.43
C LEU A 262 2.82 -34.41 -73.49
N LEU A 263 4.02 -33.96 -73.13
CA LEU A 263 5.01 -33.47 -74.08
C LEU A 263 5.47 -34.58 -75.02
N VAL A 264 5.86 -35.74 -74.47
CA VAL A 264 6.29 -36.88 -75.28
C VAL A 264 5.16 -37.37 -76.18
N GLY A 265 3.93 -37.47 -75.64
CA GLY A 265 2.75 -37.86 -76.38
C GLY A 265 2.40 -36.91 -77.52
N THR A 266 2.44 -35.59 -77.28
CA THR A 266 2.19 -34.58 -78.32
C THR A 266 3.27 -34.58 -79.38
N VAL A 267 4.56 -34.62 -79.01
CA VAL A 267 5.66 -34.71 -79.98
C VAL A 267 5.55 -35.98 -80.83
N TRP A 268 5.24 -37.13 -80.22
CA TRP A 268 5.03 -38.38 -80.93
C TRP A 268 3.84 -38.29 -81.90
N PHE A 269 2.72 -37.72 -81.46
CA PHE A 269 1.52 -37.54 -82.29
C PHE A 269 1.76 -36.60 -83.48
N VAL A 270 2.43 -35.47 -83.27
CA VAL A 270 2.77 -34.52 -84.34
C VAL A 270 3.79 -35.11 -85.32
N ASN A 271 4.63 -36.03 -84.87
CA ASN A 271 5.56 -36.76 -85.73
C ASN A 271 4.94 -38.01 -86.39
N SER A 272 3.69 -38.34 -86.09
CA SER A 272 2.95 -39.40 -86.77
C SER A 272 2.69 -39.03 -88.22
N LEU A 273 2.61 -40.05 -89.09
CA LEU A 273 2.35 -39.91 -90.52
C LEU A 273 1.08 -39.09 -90.81
N LEU A 274 0.12 -39.11 -89.89
CA LEU A 274 -1.16 -38.40 -89.99
C LEU A 274 -1.00 -36.88 -90.11
N VAL A 275 -0.08 -36.29 -89.36
CA VAL A 275 0.21 -34.84 -89.39
C VAL A 275 1.29 -34.53 -90.41
N ASP A 276 2.26 -35.44 -90.55
CA ASP A 276 3.43 -35.20 -91.39
C ASP A 276 3.13 -35.19 -92.89
N TYR A 277 2.19 -36.02 -93.34
CA TYR A 277 1.80 -36.11 -94.74
C TYR A 277 1.11 -34.84 -95.27
N PRO A 278 0.01 -34.32 -94.66
CA PRO A 278 -0.62 -33.09 -95.14
C PRO A 278 0.29 -31.87 -95.01
N LEU A 279 1.18 -31.84 -94.01
CA LEU A 279 2.13 -30.75 -93.88
C LEU A 279 3.15 -30.75 -95.04
N LYS A 280 3.62 -31.94 -95.45
CA LYS A 280 4.49 -32.08 -96.63
C LYS A 280 3.79 -31.63 -97.91
N THR A 281 2.52 -31.97 -98.12
CA THR A 281 1.79 -31.61 -99.35
C THR A 281 1.54 -30.11 -99.45
N VAL A 282 1.16 -29.44 -98.35
CA VAL A 282 0.95 -27.98 -98.32
C VAL A 282 2.27 -27.21 -98.52
N LEU A 283 3.38 -27.72 -98.00
CA LEU A 283 4.69 -27.06 -98.11
C LEU A 283 5.39 -27.25 -99.47
N VAL A 284 4.82 -28.03 -100.41
CA VAL A 284 5.40 -28.21 -101.77
C VAL A 284 5.47 -26.89 -102.52
N PHE A 285 4.55 -25.96 -102.27
CA PHE A 285 4.49 -24.66 -102.93
C PHE A 285 5.61 -23.68 -102.52
N VAL A 286 6.46 -24.03 -101.54
CA VAL A 286 7.60 -23.20 -101.13
C VAL A 286 8.88 -23.63 -101.88
N PRO A 287 9.41 -22.80 -102.81
CA PRO A 287 10.48 -23.22 -103.73
C PRO A 287 11.87 -23.36 -103.07
N ARG A 288 12.08 -22.77 -101.88
CA ARG A 288 13.38 -22.82 -101.18
C ARG A 288 13.43 -23.98 -100.18
N THR A 289 14.28 -24.96 -100.43
CA THR A 289 14.43 -26.19 -99.62
C THR A 289 14.78 -25.92 -98.14
N LYS A 290 15.75 -25.02 -97.87
CA LYS A 290 16.14 -24.64 -96.50
C LYS A 290 15.00 -23.96 -95.73
N LEU A 291 14.33 -22.99 -96.37
CA LEU A 291 13.20 -22.28 -95.77
C LEU A 291 12.02 -23.23 -95.53
N ARG A 292 11.76 -24.16 -96.46
CA ARG A 292 10.71 -25.18 -96.34
C ARG A 292 10.94 -26.10 -95.14
N ASN A 293 12.17 -26.54 -94.92
CA ASN A 293 12.51 -27.40 -93.76
C ASN A 293 12.41 -26.63 -92.44
N TRP A 294 12.87 -25.38 -92.40
CA TRP A 294 12.72 -24.52 -91.23
C TRP A 294 11.25 -24.24 -90.91
N LEU A 295 10.46 -23.85 -91.93
CA LEU A 295 9.04 -23.57 -91.77
C LEU A 295 8.28 -24.83 -91.32
N ARG A 296 8.62 -26.01 -91.87
CA ARG A 296 8.10 -27.30 -91.41
C ARG A 296 8.37 -27.55 -89.93
N GLN A 297 9.60 -27.33 -89.47
CA GLN A 297 9.96 -27.49 -88.07
C GLN A 297 9.26 -26.46 -87.18
N ALA A 298 9.15 -25.20 -87.63
CA ALA A 298 8.44 -24.14 -86.93
C ALA A 298 6.94 -24.43 -86.80
N THR A 299 6.29 -24.89 -87.88
CA THR A 299 4.87 -25.27 -87.86
C THR A 299 4.64 -26.50 -86.98
N LYS A 300 5.53 -27.51 -87.03
CA LYS A 300 5.48 -28.64 -86.09
C LYS A 300 5.60 -28.19 -84.64
N ALA A 301 6.56 -27.31 -84.33
CA ALA A 301 6.74 -26.77 -82.98
C ALA A 301 5.51 -25.98 -82.52
N LEU A 302 4.93 -25.14 -83.38
CA LEU A 302 3.69 -24.40 -83.09
C LEU A 302 2.52 -25.34 -82.85
N LEU A 303 2.40 -26.41 -83.64
CA LEU A 303 1.33 -27.41 -83.50
C LEU A 303 1.49 -28.21 -82.21
N VAL A 304 2.72 -28.57 -81.82
CA VAL A 304 3.01 -29.18 -80.52
C VAL A 304 2.60 -28.24 -79.38
N LEU A 305 2.94 -26.95 -79.45
CA LEU A 305 2.55 -25.97 -78.41
C LEU A 305 1.04 -25.81 -78.30
N GLN A 306 0.32 -25.73 -79.43
CA GLN A 306 -1.14 -25.62 -79.44
C GLN A 306 -1.82 -26.89 -78.89
N MET A 307 -1.38 -28.08 -79.36
CA MET A 307 -1.89 -29.36 -78.87
C MET A 307 -1.61 -29.53 -77.38
N MET A 308 -0.42 -29.15 -76.92
CA MET A 308 -0.07 -29.17 -75.50
C MET A 308 -1.02 -28.29 -74.67
N GLY A 309 -1.33 -27.08 -75.13
CA GLY A 309 -2.28 -26.20 -74.45
C GLY A 309 -3.68 -26.80 -74.34
N LEU A 310 -4.17 -27.41 -75.43
CA LEU A 310 -5.47 -28.09 -75.45
C LEU A 310 -5.48 -29.32 -74.54
N LEU A 311 -4.50 -30.22 -74.66
CA LEU A 311 -4.40 -31.42 -73.83
C LEU A 311 -4.22 -31.09 -72.35
N LYS A 312 -3.46 -30.03 -72.03
CA LYS A 312 -3.33 -29.55 -70.65
C LYS A 312 -4.67 -29.06 -70.10
N SER A 313 -5.41 -28.26 -70.86
CA SER A 313 -6.75 -27.80 -70.45
C SER A 313 -7.73 -28.96 -70.24
N TRP A 314 -7.64 -29.99 -71.07
CA TRP A 314 -8.44 -31.21 -70.95
C TRP A 314 -8.01 -32.06 -69.74
N SER A 315 -6.71 -32.25 -69.52
CA SER A 315 -6.15 -32.97 -68.38
C SER A 315 -6.53 -32.33 -67.05
N VAL A 316 -6.61 -31.00 -66.99
CA VAL A 316 -7.12 -30.28 -65.81
C VAL A 316 -8.62 -30.54 -65.61
N ARG A 317 -9.43 -30.52 -66.68
CA ARG A 317 -10.88 -30.82 -66.61
C ARG A 317 -11.17 -32.24 -66.16
N CYS A 318 -10.33 -33.20 -66.54
CA CYS A 318 -10.45 -34.61 -66.12
C CYS A 318 -9.89 -34.87 -64.72
N GLY A 319 -9.34 -33.87 -64.03
CA GLY A 319 -8.74 -34.04 -62.70
C GLY A 319 -7.40 -34.79 -62.68
N LEU A 320 -6.84 -35.08 -63.85
CA LEU A 320 -5.53 -35.74 -64.01
C LEU A 320 -4.37 -34.79 -63.75
N HIS A 321 -4.57 -33.48 -63.89
CA HIS A 321 -3.55 -32.47 -63.62
C HIS A 321 -4.09 -31.46 -62.60
N ASN A 322 -3.35 -31.23 -61.51
CA ASN A 322 -3.72 -30.20 -60.56
C ASN A 322 -3.25 -28.85 -61.11
N SER A 323 -4.15 -27.90 -61.33
CA SER A 323 -3.80 -26.54 -61.82
C SER A 323 -3.03 -25.69 -60.78
N VAL A 324 -2.30 -26.32 -59.86
CA VAL A 324 -1.60 -25.68 -58.74
C VAL A 324 -0.22 -25.14 -59.18
N GLY A 325 0.35 -25.66 -60.27
CA GLY A 325 1.55 -25.11 -60.89
C GLY A 325 1.23 -24.25 -62.12
N SER A 326 1.31 -22.93 -62.00
CA SER A 326 1.67 -22.13 -63.18
C SER A 326 3.08 -22.57 -63.64
N LEU A 327 3.47 -22.31 -64.89
CA LEU A 327 4.84 -22.59 -65.35
C LEU A 327 5.90 -21.80 -64.53
N LEU A 328 5.49 -20.74 -63.82
CA LEU A 328 6.35 -19.85 -63.06
C LEU A 328 7.16 -20.54 -61.94
N PRO A 329 6.57 -21.30 -60.99
CA PRO A 329 7.35 -22.02 -59.97
C PRO A 329 8.35 -23.00 -60.58
N TYR A 330 8.05 -23.64 -61.71
CA TYR A 330 9.00 -24.48 -62.43
C TYR A 330 10.14 -23.68 -63.03
N ILE A 331 9.85 -22.56 -63.67
CA ILE A 331 10.86 -21.67 -64.24
C ILE A 331 11.73 -21.05 -63.14
N GLN A 332 11.15 -20.72 -61.99
CA GLN A 332 11.89 -20.23 -60.81
C GLN A 332 12.79 -21.33 -60.21
N HIS A 333 12.30 -22.56 -60.10
CA HIS A 333 13.15 -23.67 -59.63
C HIS A 333 14.24 -24.03 -60.65
N ALA A 334 13.91 -24.05 -61.94
CA ALA A 334 14.88 -24.30 -63.00
C ALA A 334 15.91 -23.18 -63.11
N SER A 335 15.51 -21.91 -62.95
CA SER A 335 16.41 -20.77 -62.99
C SER A 335 17.33 -20.71 -61.78
N THR A 336 16.85 -21.06 -60.58
CA THR A 336 17.69 -21.16 -59.38
C THR A 336 18.71 -22.29 -59.51
N VAL A 337 18.32 -23.46 -60.00
CA VAL A 337 19.25 -24.57 -60.29
C VAL A 337 20.24 -24.21 -61.40
N ALA A 338 19.77 -23.58 -62.48
CA ALA A 338 20.62 -23.13 -63.57
C ALA A 338 21.62 -22.06 -63.11
N MET A 339 21.18 -21.11 -62.27
CA MET A 339 22.04 -20.08 -61.67
C MET A 339 23.05 -20.69 -60.71
N ALA A 340 22.67 -21.67 -59.89
CA ALA A 340 23.59 -22.40 -59.02
C ALA A 340 24.66 -23.15 -59.83
N LYS A 341 24.26 -23.83 -60.91
CA LYS A 341 25.21 -24.49 -61.83
C LYS A 341 26.09 -23.49 -62.59
N LEU A 342 25.55 -22.34 -62.99
CA LEU A 342 26.32 -21.23 -63.57
C LEU A 342 27.33 -20.65 -62.57
N GLN A 343 26.96 -20.51 -61.30
CA GLN A 343 27.86 -20.07 -60.24
C GLN A 343 28.96 -21.10 -59.97
N GLU A 344 28.63 -22.40 -59.94
CA GLU A 344 29.60 -23.50 -59.82
C GLU A 344 30.59 -23.49 -61.00
N LEU A 345 30.10 -23.38 -62.23
CA LEU A 345 30.95 -23.29 -63.43
C LEU A 345 31.80 -22.02 -63.45
N ARG A 346 31.28 -20.89 -62.95
CA ARG A 346 32.06 -19.66 -62.77
C ARG A 346 33.14 -19.85 -61.71
N ALA A 347 32.85 -20.47 -60.57
CA ALA A 347 33.83 -20.77 -59.53
C ALA A 347 34.95 -21.68 -60.06
N VAL A 348 34.62 -22.73 -60.80
CA VAL A 348 35.60 -23.62 -61.46
C VAL A 348 36.45 -22.86 -62.48
N ARG A 349 35.84 -21.96 -63.26
CA ARG A 349 36.56 -21.15 -64.26
C ARG A 349 37.48 -20.10 -63.63
N VAL A 350 37.09 -19.52 -62.49
CA VAL A 350 37.91 -18.61 -61.69
C VAL A 350 39.08 -19.36 -61.07
N TRP A 351 38.87 -20.56 -60.52
CA TRP A 351 39.94 -21.42 -60.02
C TRP A 351 40.94 -21.82 -61.12
N ARG A 352 40.46 -22.12 -62.34
CA ARG A 352 41.34 -22.48 -63.47
C ARG A 352 42.11 -21.29 -64.07
N ARG A 353 41.72 -20.05 -63.77
CA ARG A 353 42.39 -18.81 -64.22
C ARG A 353 43.21 -18.13 -63.15
N ARG A 354 43.27 -18.66 -61.93
CA ARG A 354 44.31 -18.21 -61.00
C ARG A 354 45.65 -18.69 -61.57
N PRO A 355 46.58 -17.78 -61.96
CA PRO A 355 47.95 -18.19 -62.16
C PRO A 355 48.39 -18.91 -60.88
N ALA A 356 49.11 -20.02 -61.03
CA ALA A 356 49.71 -20.70 -59.89
C ALA A 356 50.39 -19.61 -59.04
N LEU A 357 49.85 -19.33 -57.85
CA LEU A 357 50.52 -18.42 -56.95
C LEU A 357 51.92 -19.00 -56.78
N PRO A 358 52.99 -18.18 -56.90
CA PRO A 358 54.29 -18.63 -56.45
C PRO A 358 54.13 -19.18 -55.04
N PRO A 359 54.77 -20.31 -54.71
CA PRO A 359 54.68 -20.89 -53.38
C PRO A 359 54.94 -19.77 -52.37
N ASP A 360 53.97 -19.57 -51.46
CA ASP A 360 54.07 -18.65 -50.34
C ASP A 360 55.44 -18.85 -49.73
N GLN A 361 56.27 -17.83 -49.85
CA GLN A 361 57.42 -17.67 -49.00
C GLN A 361 56.82 -17.41 -47.63
N GLY A 362 56.92 -18.41 -46.75
CA GLY A 362 56.32 -18.39 -45.43
C GLY A 362 56.77 -17.15 -44.67
N ASP A 363 55.85 -16.20 -44.53
CA ASP A 363 55.91 -15.21 -43.48
C ASP A 363 55.30 -15.88 -42.25
N ASP A 364 56.17 -16.54 -41.49
CA ASP A 364 55.94 -17.06 -40.13
C ASP A 364 55.76 -15.93 -39.08
N ASP A 365 55.39 -14.71 -39.48
CA ASP A 365 55.43 -13.51 -38.63
C ASP A 365 54.04 -12.89 -38.36
N ASP A 366 53.07 -13.72 -37.95
CA ASP A 366 51.83 -13.19 -37.35
C ASP A 366 51.32 -14.07 -36.19
N ALA A 367 52.25 -14.55 -35.36
CA ALA A 367 51.96 -15.19 -34.08
C ALA A 367 51.58 -14.20 -32.95
N ASP A 368 51.62 -12.88 -33.19
CA ASP A 368 51.51 -11.87 -32.11
C ASP A 368 50.39 -10.85 -32.32
N ARG A 369 49.32 -11.21 -33.04
CA ARG A 369 48.09 -10.39 -33.04
C ARG A 369 47.13 -10.86 -31.95
N PRO A 370 47.04 -10.16 -30.80
CA PRO A 370 46.07 -10.52 -29.77
C PRO A 370 44.65 -10.37 -30.33
N PRO A 371 43.71 -11.24 -29.89
CA PRO A 371 42.32 -11.12 -30.27
C PRO A 371 41.81 -9.76 -29.78
N GLN A 372 41.48 -8.87 -30.72
CA GLN A 372 40.70 -7.68 -30.40
C GLN A 372 39.30 -8.15 -29.99
N THR A 373 39.14 -8.42 -28.70
CA THR A 373 37.88 -8.40 -27.99
C THR A 373 37.28 -7.00 -28.15
N ALA A 374 36.45 -6.83 -29.17
CA ALA A 374 35.48 -5.74 -29.23
C ALA A 374 34.38 -6.01 -28.20
N LEU A 375 34.70 -5.77 -26.92
CA LEU A 375 33.75 -5.42 -25.88
C LEU A 375 33.26 -4.00 -26.19
N ASN A 376 32.16 -3.88 -26.93
CA ASN A 376 31.33 -2.69 -26.88
C ASN A 376 30.07 -3.02 -26.07
N LEU A 377 30.19 -2.76 -24.77
CA LEU A 377 29.09 -2.54 -23.83
C LEU A 377 28.81 -1.04 -23.81
N CYS A 378 27.61 -0.66 -24.24
CA CYS A 378 26.71 0.32 -23.63
C CYS A 378 25.45 0.43 -24.50
#